data_AF-A0A2S1Z8B5-F1
#
_entry.id   AF-A0A2S1Z8B5-F1
#
_cell.length_a   1.000
_cell.length_b   1.000
_cell.length_c   1.000
_cell.angle_alpha   90.00
_cell.angle_beta   90.00
_cell.angle_gamma   90.00
#
_symmetry.space_group_name_H-M   'P 1'
#
loop_
_entity.id
_entity.type
_entity.pdbx_description
1 polymer ?
#
loop_
_entity_poly.entity_id
_entity_poly.type
_entity_poly.pdbx_seq_one_letter_code
_entity_poly.pdbx_strand_id
1 'polypeptide(L)'
;MTVRSFRPAAAVAVVAAVAAALLPGAAHADNGDNKPGCAHGEICFWYSAGDTYQKQFWYTANHGGHNFMYYDQYRYQVSNEPVQDNALQVTNRDTRCRIRVGNYSGGLWTWREFPNDNARYHLGDINNRNDRHERLC
;
A
#
# COMPACT_ATOMS: atom_id res chain seq x y z
N MET A 1 30.48 -10.52 -75.07
CA MET A 1 29.40 -10.01 -74.19
C MET A 1 30.04 -9.23 -73.06
N THR A 2 29.54 -8.03 -72.83
CA THR A 2 30.20 -6.92 -72.14
C THR A 2 29.88 -6.90 -70.64
N VAL A 3 30.87 -6.45 -69.87
CA VAL A 3 30.96 -6.26 -68.42
C VAL A 3 29.95 -5.21 -67.90
N ARG A 4 29.40 -5.39 -66.69
CA ARG A 4 29.54 -4.45 -65.56
C ARG A 4 28.76 -4.86 -64.30
N SER A 5 29.55 -4.99 -63.24
CA SER A 5 29.21 -5.01 -61.83
C SER A 5 28.65 -3.67 -61.34
N PHE A 6 27.67 -3.69 -60.44
CA PHE A 6 27.41 -2.61 -59.47
C PHE A 6 26.93 -3.19 -58.13
N ARG A 7 27.58 -2.78 -57.04
CA ARG A 7 27.14 -2.84 -55.64
C ARG A 7 27.20 -1.39 -55.11
N PRO A 8 26.75 -1.07 -53.88
CA PRO A 8 25.45 -1.29 -53.26
C PRO A 8 24.88 0.06 -52.73
N ALA A 9 23.65 0.11 -52.24
CA ALA A 9 23.17 1.26 -51.44
C ALA A 9 22.59 0.76 -50.11
N ALA A 10 23.21 1.25 -49.03
CA ALA A 10 22.81 1.02 -47.65
C ALA A 10 21.48 1.73 -47.34
N ALA A 11 20.60 1.05 -46.60
CA ALA A 11 19.52 1.68 -45.87
C ALA A 11 19.66 1.29 -44.40
N VAL A 12 20.09 2.25 -43.60
CA VAL A 12 20.10 2.18 -42.13
C VAL A 12 18.65 2.27 -41.67
N ALA A 13 18.15 1.21 -41.03
CA ALA A 13 16.88 1.24 -40.30
C ALA A 13 17.18 1.03 -38.81
N VAL A 14 17.21 2.15 -38.08
CA VAL A 14 17.17 2.18 -36.61
C VAL A 14 15.72 1.94 -36.19
N VAL A 15 15.42 0.82 -35.51
CA VAL A 15 14.20 0.72 -34.70
C VAL A 15 14.48 -0.06 -33.40
N ALA A 16 14.59 0.74 -32.35
CA ALA A 16 14.20 0.51 -30.95
C ALA A 16 14.39 -0.89 -30.34
N ALA A 17 15.39 -0.99 -29.46
CA ALA A 17 15.34 -1.92 -28.34
C ALA A 17 14.15 -1.53 -27.44
N VAL A 18 13.06 -2.29 -27.51
CA VAL A 18 12.01 -2.25 -26.48
C VAL A 18 12.59 -2.93 -25.26
N ALA A 19 13.31 -2.17 -24.43
CA ALA A 19 13.44 -2.52 -23.03
C ALA A 19 12.02 -2.45 -22.46
N ALA A 20 11.32 -3.58 -22.43
CA ALA A 20 10.17 -3.76 -21.57
C ALA A 20 10.70 -3.56 -20.15
N ALA A 21 10.65 -2.31 -19.68
CA ALA A 21 10.77 -2.00 -18.29
C ALA A 21 9.68 -2.84 -17.62
N LEU A 22 10.10 -3.91 -16.96
CA LEU A 22 9.35 -4.55 -15.91
C LEU A 22 9.23 -3.49 -14.81
N LEU A 23 8.33 -2.52 -15.02
CA LEU A 23 7.77 -1.78 -13.93
C LEU A 23 7.14 -2.86 -13.05
N PRO A 24 7.56 -3.01 -11.78
CA PRO A 24 6.75 -3.78 -10.86
C PRO A 24 5.38 -3.11 -10.87
N GLY A 25 4.41 -3.79 -11.49
CA GLY A 25 3.02 -3.35 -11.45
C GLY A 25 2.68 -3.11 -10.00
N ALA A 26 2.04 -1.97 -9.71
CA ALA A 26 1.52 -1.67 -8.40
C ALA A 26 0.64 -2.86 -7.97
N ALA A 27 1.20 -3.72 -7.13
CA ALA A 27 0.52 -4.91 -6.66
C ALA A 27 -0.53 -4.42 -5.66
N HIS A 28 -1.75 -4.21 -6.17
CA HIS A 28 -2.96 -4.12 -5.36
C HIS A 28 -3.08 -5.40 -4.54
N ALA A 29 -2.68 -5.33 -3.26
CA ALA A 29 -3.07 -6.29 -2.24
C ALA A 29 -3.68 -5.47 -1.08
N ASP A 30 -4.80 -4.81 -1.40
CA ASP A 30 -5.29 -3.58 -0.77
C ASP A 30 -6.35 -3.81 0.34
N ASN A 31 -6.43 -5.02 0.92
CA ASN A 31 -7.55 -5.35 1.81
C ASN A 31 -7.24 -6.38 2.91
N GLY A 32 -5.96 -6.66 3.20
CA GLY A 32 -5.62 -7.74 4.13
C GLY A 32 -6.24 -9.05 3.63
N ASP A 33 -6.58 -9.96 4.53
CA ASP A 33 -7.40 -11.13 4.17
C ASP A 33 -8.93 -10.88 4.26
N ASN A 34 -9.35 -9.63 4.55
CA ASN A 34 -10.73 -9.26 4.92
C ASN A 34 -11.31 -10.13 6.06
N LYS A 35 -10.44 -10.79 6.82
CA LYS A 35 -10.80 -11.45 8.05
C LYS A 35 -10.32 -10.56 9.19
N PRO A 36 -10.65 -10.92 10.42
CA PRO A 36 -10.30 -10.18 11.61
C PRO A 36 -9.11 -10.79 12.33
N GLY A 37 -8.62 -10.07 13.31
CA GLY A 37 -7.31 -10.29 13.87
C GLY A 37 -6.23 -9.66 13.00
N CYS A 38 -5.19 -9.16 13.65
CA CYS A 38 -4.02 -8.65 12.95
C CYS A 38 -3.07 -9.80 12.67
N ALA A 39 -3.15 -10.38 11.47
CA ALA A 39 -2.42 -11.58 11.12
C ALA A 39 -0.96 -11.28 10.75
N HIS A 40 -0.14 -12.34 10.70
CA HIS A 40 1.25 -12.23 10.30
C HIS A 40 1.36 -11.76 8.83
N GLY A 41 2.18 -10.74 8.60
CA GLY A 41 2.40 -10.05 7.34
C GLY A 41 1.48 -8.85 7.09
N GLU A 42 0.48 -8.62 7.95
CA GLU A 42 -0.48 -7.53 7.78
C GLU A 42 -0.06 -6.24 8.48
N ILE A 43 -0.59 -5.14 7.97
CA ILE A 43 -0.53 -3.83 8.61
C ILE A 43 -1.95 -3.48 9.04
N CYS A 44 -2.14 -3.29 10.34
CA CYS A 44 -3.46 -3.23 10.95
C CYS A 44 -3.69 -1.87 11.59
N PHE A 45 -4.86 -1.31 11.34
CA PHE A 45 -5.34 -0.06 11.88
C PHE A 45 -6.48 -0.32 12.85
N TRP A 46 -6.57 0.53 13.87
CA TRP A 46 -7.56 0.40 14.93
C TRP A 46 -8.25 1.73 15.20
N TYR A 47 -9.58 1.68 15.36
CA TYR A 47 -10.39 2.86 15.68
C TYR A 47 -10.14 3.38 17.11
N SER A 48 -9.77 2.51 18.05
CA SER A 48 -9.55 2.86 19.46
C SER A 48 -8.46 2.00 20.09
N ALA A 49 -8.18 2.20 21.38
CA ALA A 49 -7.32 1.31 22.16
C ALA A 49 -7.90 -0.11 22.32
N GLY A 50 -9.23 -0.25 22.27
CA GLY A 50 -9.89 -1.56 22.25
C GLY A 50 -9.79 -2.25 20.89
N ASP A 51 -10.09 -3.54 20.87
CA ASP A 51 -10.01 -4.39 19.66
C ASP A 51 -11.35 -4.48 18.90
N THR A 52 -12.27 -3.55 19.16
CA THR A 52 -13.64 -3.62 18.62
C THR A 52 -13.68 -3.38 17.12
N TYR A 53 -12.90 -2.42 16.62
CA TYR A 53 -12.92 -1.98 15.23
C TYR A 53 -11.52 -1.99 14.65
N GLN A 54 -11.33 -2.79 13.59
CA GLN A 54 -10.04 -3.01 12.96
C GLN A 54 -10.13 -3.11 11.45
N LYS A 55 -9.07 -2.70 10.76
CA LYS A 55 -8.89 -2.91 9.32
C LYS A 55 -7.45 -3.27 9.04
N GLN A 56 -7.24 -4.24 8.17
CA GLN A 56 -5.94 -4.74 7.79
C GLN A 56 -5.71 -4.55 6.30
N PHE A 57 -4.44 -4.39 5.98
CA PHE A 57 -3.94 -4.21 4.63
C PHE A 57 -2.67 -5.04 4.47
N TRP A 58 -2.33 -5.38 3.23
CA TRP A 58 -1.00 -5.86 2.91
C TRP A 58 -0.17 -4.72 2.35
N TYR A 59 1.11 -4.70 2.69
CA TYR A 59 2.13 -3.89 2.04
C TYR A 59 1.93 -2.37 2.05
N THR A 60 1.40 -1.80 0.98
CA THR A 60 1.23 -0.36 0.74
C THR A 60 -0.18 -0.18 0.23
N ALA A 61 -0.97 0.62 0.94
CA ALA A 61 -2.39 0.74 0.70
C ALA A 61 -2.87 2.18 0.85
N ASN A 62 -3.88 2.54 0.06
CA ASN A 62 -4.67 3.75 0.26
C ASN A 62 -5.84 3.40 1.20
N HIS A 63 -6.17 4.27 2.14
CA HIS A 63 -7.24 4.01 3.10
C HIS A 63 -8.60 4.55 2.64
N GLY A 64 -8.63 5.36 1.58
CA GLY A 64 -9.85 5.93 1.01
C GLY A 64 -10.81 4.84 0.52
N GLY A 65 -12.07 4.95 0.94
CA GLY A 65 -13.12 3.97 0.60
C GLY A 65 -13.10 2.69 1.44
N HIS A 66 -12.18 2.56 2.40
CA HIS A 66 -12.15 1.44 3.33
C HIS A 66 -12.74 1.84 4.68
N ASN A 67 -13.63 0.99 5.20
CA ASN A 67 -14.19 1.13 6.52
C ASN A 67 -13.61 0.08 7.48
N PHE A 68 -13.67 0.39 8.76
CA PHE A 68 -13.36 -0.56 9.82
C PHE A 68 -14.29 -1.77 9.80
N MET A 69 -13.82 -2.87 10.37
CA MET A 69 -14.60 -4.08 10.59
C MET A 69 -14.72 -4.34 12.09
N TYR A 70 -15.86 -4.87 12.54
CA TYR A 70 -16.10 -5.27 13.93
C TYR A 70 -16.76 -6.63 14.03
N TYR A 71 -16.64 -7.27 15.18
CA TYR A 71 -17.33 -8.52 15.49
C TYR A 71 -18.64 -8.25 16.21
N ASP A 72 -19.77 -8.71 15.66
CA ASP A 72 -21.11 -8.53 16.25
C ASP A 72 -21.53 -9.68 17.19
N GLN A 73 -20.57 -10.50 17.63
CA GLN A 73 -20.73 -11.78 18.35
C GLN A 73 -21.01 -13.01 17.48
N TYR A 74 -21.42 -12.83 16.23
CA TYR A 74 -21.75 -13.94 15.32
C TYR A 74 -20.90 -13.95 14.06
N ARG A 75 -20.59 -12.77 13.53
CA ARG A 75 -19.80 -12.60 12.32
C ARG A 75 -19.14 -11.23 12.31
N TYR A 76 -18.24 -11.08 11.35
CA TYR A 76 -17.58 -9.81 11.12
C TYR A 76 -18.40 -8.95 10.15
N GLN A 77 -18.58 -7.70 10.54
CA GLN A 77 -19.32 -6.70 9.80
C GLN A 77 -18.39 -5.58 9.40
N VAL A 78 -18.61 -5.04 8.21
CA VAL A 78 -18.05 -3.75 7.82
C VAL A 78 -18.86 -2.67 8.52
N SER A 79 -18.20 -1.74 9.21
CA SER A 79 -18.82 -0.59 9.85
C SER A 79 -19.04 0.55 8.84
N ASN A 80 -19.66 1.63 9.31
CA ASN A 80 -19.73 2.89 8.58
C ASN A 80 -18.61 3.86 8.98
N GLU A 81 -17.56 3.38 9.66
CA GLU A 81 -16.44 4.19 10.15
C GLU A 81 -15.27 4.15 9.16
N PRO A 82 -14.97 5.23 8.41
CA PRO A 82 -13.86 5.25 7.47
C PRO A 82 -12.52 5.13 8.21
N VAL A 83 -11.61 4.31 7.68
CA VAL A 83 -10.28 4.10 8.27
C VAL A 83 -9.45 5.37 8.24
N GLN A 84 -9.44 6.02 7.08
CA GLN A 84 -8.74 7.28 6.82
C GLN A 84 -9.06 8.34 7.86
N ASP A 85 -10.32 8.41 8.30
CA ASP A 85 -10.83 9.47 9.18
C ASP A 85 -10.94 9.06 10.65
N ASN A 86 -10.71 7.78 11.00
CA ASN A 86 -10.96 7.30 12.36
C ASN A 86 -9.88 6.39 12.96
N ALA A 87 -8.82 6.04 12.22
CA ALA A 87 -7.76 5.26 12.84
C ALA A 87 -6.98 6.07 13.89
N LEU A 88 -6.81 5.48 15.07
CA LEU A 88 -6.05 6.02 16.20
C LEU A 88 -4.74 5.27 16.45
N GLN A 89 -4.65 4.02 16.00
CA GLN A 89 -3.48 3.19 16.23
C GLN A 89 -3.16 2.32 15.01
N VAL A 90 -1.90 1.90 14.94
CA VAL A 90 -1.38 1.00 13.92
C VAL A 90 -0.54 -0.10 14.57
N THR A 91 -0.60 -1.30 14.01
CA THR A 91 0.29 -2.42 14.30
C THR A 91 0.92 -2.87 12.99
N ASN A 92 2.24 -2.86 12.94
CA ASN A 92 2.98 -3.37 11.80
C ASN A 92 3.40 -4.82 12.06
N ARG A 93 2.78 -5.76 11.35
CA ARG A 93 3.16 -7.17 11.35
C ARG A 93 3.72 -7.60 9.99
N ASP A 94 4.16 -6.65 9.17
CA ASP A 94 4.84 -6.93 7.92
C ASP A 94 5.96 -7.96 8.11
N THR A 95 6.28 -8.74 7.08
CA THR A 95 7.27 -9.81 7.23
C THR A 95 8.72 -9.30 7.25
N ARG A 96 8.98 -8.04 6.87
CA ARG A 96 10.36 -7.54 6.72
C ARG A 96 10.56 -6.03 6.88
N CYS A 97 9.59 -5.19 6.55
CA CYS A 97 9.80 -3.73 6.44
C CYS A 97 9.12 -2.97 7.58
N ARG A 98 9.77 -1.90 8.03
CA ARG A 98 9.05 -0.84 8.73
C ARG A 98 8.07 -0.15 7.78
N ILE A 99 7.13 0.62 8.31
CA ILE A 99 6.15 1.35 7.50
C ILE A 99 6.19 2.84 7.81
N ARG A 100 5.67 3.65 6.91
CA ARG A 100 5.23 5.02 7.20
C ARG A 100 3.75 5.19 6.90
N VAL A 101 3.04 5.89 7.78
CA VAL A 101 1.64 6.27 7.60
C VAL A 101 1.59 7.76 7.31
N GLY A 102 0.79 8.15 6.32
CA GLY A 102 0.77 9.51 5.76
C GLY A 102 -0.59 10.17 5.88
N ASN A 103 -0.57 11.46 6.22
CA ASN A 103 -1.68 12.39 6.07
C ASN A 103 -1.41 13.30 4.87
N TYR A 104 -2.36 13.45 3.94
CA TYR A 104 -2.28 14.40 2.84
C TYR A 104 -3.21 15.59 3.08
N SER A 105 -2.64 16.76 3.32
CA SER A 105 -3.40 17.98 3.57
C SER A 105 -2.70 19.19 2.95
N GLY A 106 -3.47 20.09 2.33
CA GLY A 106 -2.94 21.31 1.73
C GLY A 106 -1.91 21.08 0.63
N GLY A 107 -1.94 19.93 -0.05
CA GLY A 107 -0.98 19.57 -1.09
C GLY A 107 0.29 18.88 -0.58
N LEU A 108 0.45 18.69 0.74
CA LEU A 108 1.66 18.17 1.37
C LEU A 108 1.37 16.90 2.17
N TRP A 109 2.38 16.03 2.24
CA TRP A 109 2.34 14.81 3.05
C TRP A 109 3.03 15.02 4.40
N THR A 110 2.35 14.63 5.46
CA THR A 110 2.94 14.46 6.80
C THR A 110 3.08 12.97 7.09
N TRP A 111 4.30 12.51 7.35
CA TRP A 111 4.61 11.09 7.55
C TRP A 111 4.99 10.78 9.00
N ARG A 112 4.55 9.62 9.50
CA ARG A 112 5.08 9.01 10.72
C ARG A 112 5.52 7.58 10.45
N GLU A 113 6.70 7.21 10.93
CA GLU A 113 7.26 5.87 10.77
C GLU A 113 6.92 4.97 11.95
N PHE A 114 6.69 3.69 11.67
CA PHE A 114 6.40 2.66 12.66
C PHE A 114 7.28 1.43 12.41
N PRO A 115 7.98 0.91 13.43
CA PRO A 115 8.89 -0.22 13.30
C PRO A 115 8.15 -1.51 12.93
N ASN A 116 8.89 -2.52 12.48
CA ASN A 116 8.37 -3.86 12.28
C ASN A 116 8.66 -4.75 13.50
N ASP A 117 7.92 -4.53 14.58
CA ASP A 117 8.14 -5.22 15.85
C ASP A 117 6.85 -5.78 16.47
N ASN A 118 5.75 -5.78 15.71
CA ASN A 118 4.42 -6.21 16.14
C ASN A 118 3.82 -5.39 17.30
N ALA A 119 4.46 -4.31 17.74
CA ALA A 119 3.87 -3.45 18.76
C ALA A 119 2.75 -2.57 18.18
N ARG A 120 1.81 -2.20 19.03
CA ARG A 120 0.70 -1.30 18.70
C ARG A 120 1.06 0.13 19.09
N TYR A 121 0.99 1.04 18.13
CA TYR A 121 1.40 2.43 18.30
C TYR A 121 0.26 3.40 18.03
N HIS A 122 0.22 4.50 18.76
CA HIS A 122 -0.67 5.62 18.44
C HIS A 122 -0.23 6.37 17.19
N LEU A 123 -1.19 6.72 16.34
CA LEU A 123 -1.00 7.54 15.15
C LEU A 123 -0.77 9.03 15.48
N GLY A 124 -0.94 9.46 16.73
CA GLY A 124 -0.48 10.76 17.23
C GLY A 124 -1.04 11.92 16.41
N ASP A 125 -0.18 12.79 15.90
CA ASP A 125 -0.58 13.99 15.14
C ASP A 125 -1.32 13.68 13.82
N ILE A 126 -1.26 12.43 13.33
CA ILE A 126 -2.01 11.96 12.16
C ILE A 126 -3.18 11.02 12.53
N ASN A 127 -3.56 10.98 13.81
CA ASN A 127 -4.81 10.35 14.24
C ASN A 127 -5.97 10.89 13.39
N ASN A 128 -6.88 10.00 13.00
CA ASN A 128 -8.09 10.34 12.26
C ASN A 128 -7.83 11.04 10.90
N ARG A 129 -6.59 10.98 10.40
CA ARG A 129 -6.14 11.61 9.15
C ARG A 129 -5.01 10.78 8.52
N ASN A 130 -5.28 9.52 8.28
CA ASN A 130 -4.29 8.57 7.75
C ASN A 130 -4.73 8.14 6.34
N ASP A 131 -4.37 8.89 5.32
CA ASP A 131 -4.80 8.65 3.94
C ASP A 131 -4.20 7.38 3.33
N ARG A 132 -2.97 7.02 3.73
CA ARG A 132 -2.29 5.82 3.23
C ARG A 132 -1.17 5.38 4.14
N HIS A 133 -0.63 4.20 3.86
CA HIS A 133 0.67 3.79 4.37
C HIS A 133 1.55 3.20 3.28
N GLU A 134 2.86 3.17 3.54
CA GLU A 134 3.88 2.66 2.63
C GLU A 134 4.92 1.84 3.39
N ARG A 135 5.46 0.80 2.74
CA ARG A 135 6.60 0.06 3.27
C ARG A 135 7.88 0.84 3.04
N LEU A 136 8.79 0.78 4.01
CA LEU A 136 10.15 1.29 3.91
C LEU A 136 11.12 0.12 4.00
N CYS A 137 11.47 -0.39 2.83
CA CYS A 137 12.53 -1.35 2.57
C CYS A 137 13.47 -0.67 1.54
#